data_AF-A0A7V5BPT5-F1
#
_entry.id   AF-A0A7V5BPT5-F1
#
_cell.length_a   1.000
_cell.length_b   1.000
_cell.length_c   1.000
_cell.angle_alpha   90.00
_cell.angle_beta   90.00
_cell.angle_gamma   90.00
#
_symmetry.space_group_name_H-M   'P 1'
#
loop_
_entity.id
_entity.type
_entity.pdbx_description
1 polymer ?
#
loop_
_entity_poly.entity_id
_entity_poly.type
_entity_poly.pdbx_seq_one_letter_code
_entity_poly.pdbx_strand_id
1 'polypeptide(L)'
;MSAVMYEPDVLEIHEAARQVTWRVMAAVPFERLRTPWGWLWRGEETGAGLEVWVEAEMPFLLTVEGEAITLVEHVTPGRHRLLLTALDSTDVRR
;
A
#
# COMPACT_ATOMS: atom_id res chain seq x y z
N MET A 1 21.38 -11.44 -8.02
CA MET A 1 20.25 -10.99 -7.18
C MET A 1 19.40 -10.08 -8.05
N SER A 2 18.22 -10.53 -8.47
CA SER A 2 17.35 -9.74 -9.35
C SER A 2 16.55 -8.76 -8.51
N ALA A 3 16.84 -7.46 -8.66
CA ALA A 3 15.93 -6.42 -8.24
C ALA A 3 14.78 -6.40 -9.26
N VAL A 4 13.58 -6.75 -8.81
CA VAL A 4 12.37 -6.54 -9.61
C VAL A 4 12.09 -5.05 -9.54
N MET A 5 12.47 -4.33 -10.60
CA MET A 5 12.10 -2.94 -10.79
C MET A 5 10.62 -2.94 -11.22
N TYR A 6 9.73 -2.65 -10.27
CA TYR A 6 8.40 -2.16 -10.63
C TYR A 6 8.57 -0.77 -11.23
N GLU A 7 7.69 -0.37 -12.14
CA GLU A 7 7.70 0.98 -12.68
C GLU A 7 7.78 1.96 -11.50
N PRO A 8 8.79 2.86 -11.46
CA PRO A 8 9.08 3.69 -10.29
C PRO A 8 7.90 4.58 -9.88
N ASP A 9 6.90 4.70 -10.75
CA ASP A 9 5.69 5.47 -10.54
C ASP A 9 4.64 4.78 -9.67
N VAL A 10 4.73 3.46 -9.45
CA VAL A 10 3.71 2.69 -8.71
C VAL A 10 4.09 2.50 -7.25
N LEU A 11 5.33 2.11 -6.95
CA LEU A 11 5.77 1.72 -5.62
C LEU A 11 7.12 2.34 -5.26
N GLU A 12 7.14 3.15 -4.21
CA GLU A 12 8.34 3.79 -3.69
C GLU A 12 8.71 3.18 -2.32
N ILE A 13 9.99 2.85 -2.14
CA ILE A 13 10.50 2.19 -0.92
C ILE A 13 11.61 3.03 -0.33
N HIS A 14 11.38 3.51 0.89
CA HIS A 14 12.37 4.23 1.69
C HIS A 14 12.91 3.32 2.79
N GLU A 15 13.95 2.54 2.46
CA GLU A 15 14.49 1.52 3.38
C GLU A 15 14.94 2.08 4.73
N ALA A 16 15.65 3.22 4.72
CA ALA A 16 16.14 3.85 5.94
C ALA A 16 15.03 4.29 6.91
N ALA A 17 13.87 4.68 6.36
CA ALA A 17 12.70 5.10 7.14
C ALA A 17 11.74 3.95 7.45
N ARG A 18 11.99 2.73 6.91
CA ARG A 18 11.05 1.61 6.91
C ARG A 18 9.66 2.02 6.44
N GLN A 19 9.63 2.72 5.30
CA GLN A 19 8.40 3.25 4.73
C GLN A 19 8.22 2.79 3.29
N VAL A 20 6.97 2.50 2.92
CA VAL A 20 6.52 2.22 1.56
C VAL A 20 5.42 3.21 1.21
N THR A 21 5.54 3.83 0.04
CA THR A 21 4.47 4.63 -0.57
C THR A 21 4.00 3.92 -1.83
N TRP A 22 2.69 3.70 -1.95
CA TRP A 22 2.12 2.89 -3.03
C TRP A 22 0.93 3.59 -3.70
N ARG A 23 1.08 3.89 -4.99
CA ARG A 23 0.00 4.41 -5.84
C ARG A 23 -0.87 3.26 -6.33
N VAL A 24 -1.90 2.94 -5.56
CA VAL A 24 -2.68 1.70 -5.75
C VAL A 24 -3.51 1.69 -7.04
N MET A 25 -3.92 2.84 -7.56
CA MET A 25 -4.76 2.91 -8.77
C MET A 25 -4.02 2.47 -10.04
N ALA A 26 -2.70 2.61 -10.06
CA ALA A 26 -1.86 2.13 -11.15
C ALA A 26 -1.52 0.63 -11.04
N ALA A 27 -1.84 0.00 -9.90
CA ALA A 27 -1.54 -1.41 -9.68
C ALA A 27 -2.57 -2.34 -10.34
N VAL A 28 -2.06 -3.42 -10.92
CA VAL A 28 -2.88 -4.51 -11.46
C VAL A 28 -3.58 -5.25 -10.30
N PRO A 29 -4.91 -5.45 -10.35
CA PRO A 29 -5.61 -6.22 -9.33
C PRO A 29 -5.03 -7.63 -9.15
N PHE A 30 -4.90 -8.05 -7.89
CA PHE A 30 -4.37 -9.33 -7.43
C PHE A 30 -2.90 -9.62 -7.73
N GLU A 31 -2.21 -8.72 -8.43
CA GLU A 31 -0.77 -8.83 -8.60
C GLU A 31 -0.04 -8.53 -7.29
N ARG A 32 0.82 -9.46 -6.87
CA ARG A 32 1.60 -9.32 -5.64
C ARG A 32 2.89 -8.57 -5.92
N LEU A 33 3.06 -7.45 -5.23
CA LEU A 33 4.27 -6.65 -5.19
C LEU A 33 5.10 -7.04 -3.97
N ARG A 34 6.39 -7.32 -4.17
CA ARG A 34 7.32 -7.62 -3.08
C ARG A 34 7.95 -6.33 -2.55
N THR A 35 7.99 -6.18 -1.23
CA THR A 35 8.80 -5.19 -0.51
C THR A 35 9.88 -5.89 0.31
N PRO A 36 10.87 -5.18 0.87
CA PRO A 36 11.81 -5.76 1.83
C PRO A 36 11.15 -6.36 3.09
N TRP A 37 9.92 -5.95 3.43
CA TRP A 37 9.26 -6.31 4.69
C TRP A 37 7.99 -7.15 4.51
N GLY A 38 7.63 -7.52 3.28
CA GLY A 38 6.43 -8.29 3.02
C GLY A 38 5.92 -8.20 1.59
N TRP A 39 4.64 -8.43 1.42
CA TRP A 39 3.92 -8.38 0.16
C TRP A 39 2.75 -7.42 0.22
N LEU A 40 2.46 -6.76 -0.91
CA LEU A 40 1.32 -5.88 -1.11
C LEU A 40 0.55 -6.35 -2.34
N TRP A 41 -0.78 -6.26 -2.34
CA TRP A 41 -1.57 -6.44 -3.56
C TRP A 41 -2.92 -5.74 -3.46
N ARG A 42 -3.41 -5.35 -4.63
CA ARG A 42 -4.75 -4.73 -4.77
C ARG A 42 -5.77 -5.86 -4.80
N GLY A 43 -6.82 -5.74 -3.99
CA GLY A 43 -7.94 -6.68 -4.02
C GLY A 43 -9.05 -6.23 -4.97
N GLU A 44 -10.27 -6.60 -4.65
CA GLU A 44 -11.44 -6.14 -5.39
C GLU A 44 -11.78 -4.68 -5.05
N GLU A 45 -12.40 -4.01 -6.01
CA GLU A 45 -13.10 -2.76 -5.76
C GLU A 45 -14.59 -3.07 -5.66
N THR A 46 -15.19 -2.73 -4.52
CA THR A 46 -16.60 -2.98 -4.24
C THR A 46 -17.31 -1.68 -3.88
N GLY A 47 -18.63 -1.71 -3.73
CA GLY A 47 -19.39 -0.55 -3.23
C GLY A 47 -18.97 -0.07 -1.85
N ALA A 48 -18.18 -0.86 -1.09
CA ALA A 48 -17.62 -0.47 0.20
C ALA A 48 -16.26 0.25 0.08
N GLY A 49 -15.59 0.22 -1.07
CA GLY A 49 -14.25 0.78 -1.28
C GLY A 49 -13.29 -0.19 -1.95
N LEU A 50 -12.03 0.22 -2.04
CA LEU A 50 -10.95 -0.55 -2.64
C LEU A 50 -10.22 -1.39 -1.60
N GLU A 51 -10.16 -2.70 -1.80
CA GLU A 51 -9.37 -3.56 -0.92
C GLU A 51 -7.87 -3.44 -1.19
N VAL A 52 -7.11 -3.29 -0.11
CA VAL A 52 -5.65 -3.31 -0.10
C VAL A 52 -5.20 -4.39 0.87
N TRP A 53 -4.41 -5.32 0.37
CA TRP A 53 -3.91 -6.42 1.15
C TRP A 53 -2.41 -6.28 1.40
N VAL A 54 -2.03 -6.62 2.63
CA VAL A 54 -0.64 -6.60 3.08
C VAL A 54 -0.34 -7.89 3.82
N GLU A 55 0.76 -8.53 3.48
CA GLU A 55 1.31 -9.66 4.25
C GLU A 55 2.72 -9.28 4.69
N ALA A 56 2.84 -8.82 5.94
CA ALA A 56 4.05 -8.27 6.52
C ALA A 56 4.83 -9.32 7.32
N GLU A 57 6.13 -9.44 7.05
CA GLU A 57 7.09 -10.24 7.81
C GLU A 57 7.73 -9.41 8.93
N MET A 58 7.79 -8.09 8.75
CA MET A 58 8.36 -7.13 9.70
C MET A 58 7.52 -5.84 9.70
N PRO A 59 7.55 -5.02 10.77
CA PRO A 59 6.80 -3.77 10.78
C PRO A 59 7.35 -2.73 9.81
N PHE A 60 6.46 -1.92 9.23
CA PHE A 60 6.81 -0.77 8.37
C PHE A 60 5.64 0.22 8.30
N LEU A 61 5.93 1.45 7.87
CA LEU A 61 4.91 2.44 7.57
C LEU A 61 4.45 2.30 6.12
N LEU A 62 3.16 2.10 5.90
CA LEU A 62 2.56 2.04 4.56
C LEU A 62 1.75 3.31 4.30
N THR A 63 2.06 4.00 3.21
CA THR A 63 1.21 5.04 2.63
C THR A 63 0.60 4.51 1.34
N VAL A 64 -0.73 4.51 1.26
CA VAL A 64 -1.47 4.10 0.06
C VAL A 64 -2.15 5.32 -0.54
N GLU A 65 -1.84 5.62 -1.78
CA GLU A 65 -2.37 6.75 -2.53
C GLU A 65 -3.38 6.25 -3.58
N GLY A 66 -4.65 6.64 -3.39
CA GLY A 66 -5.72 6.53 -4.37
C GLY A 66 -5.90 7.82 -5.18
N GLU A 67 -6.95 7.92 -6.00
CA GLU A 67 -7.19 9.13 -6.81
C GLU A 67 -7.46 10.39 -5.98
N ALA A 68 -8.14 10.24 -4.84
CA ALA A 68 -8.54 11.36 -3.96
C ALA A 68 -8.34 11.05 -2.47
N ILE A 69 -7.68 9.95 -2.13
CA ILE A 69 -7.58 9.42 -0.76
C ILE A 69 -6.14 9.00 -0.50
N THR A 70 -5.65 9.32 0.68
CA THR A 70 -4.37 8.81 1.18
C THR A 70 -4.61 8.11 2.51
N LEU A 71 -4.26 6.82 2.59
CA LEU A 71 -4.24 6.08 3.84
C LEU A 71 -2.80 5.96 4.33
N VAL A 72 -2.57 6.25 5.60
CA VAL A 72 -1.26 6.03 6.24
C VAL A 72 -1.48 5.08 7.41
N GLU A 73 -0.83 3.92 7.37
CA GLU A 73 -1.00 2.86 8.35
C GLU A 73 0.35 2.28 8.80
N HIS A 74 0.49 2.07 10.11
CA HIS A 74 1.65 1.35 10.66
C HIS A 74 1.36 -0.15 10.67
N VAL A 75 1.94 -0.86 9.70
CA VAL A 75 1.69 -2.29 9.49
C VAL A 75 2.54 -3.10 10.46
N THR A 76 1.91 -3.99 11.22
CA THR A 76 2.58 -4.98 12.09
C THR A 76 2.74 -6.32 11.38
N PRO A 77 3.62 -7.24 11.82
CA PRO A 77 3.74 -8.56 11.20
C PRO A 77 2.40 -9.32 11.16
N GLY A 78 2.08 -9.92 10.02
CA GLY A 78 0.81 -10.62 9.80
C GLY A 78 0.14 -10.23 8.48
N ARG A 79 -1.07 -10.77 8.27
CA ARG A 79 -1.89 -10.49 7.09
C ARG A 79 -3.00 -9.49 7.44
N HIS A 80 -3.03 -8.39 6.71
CA HIS A 80 -3.95 -7.27 6.91
C HIS A 80 -4.78 -7.04 5.66
N ARG A 81 -6.06 -6.69 5.88
CA ARG A 81 -6.94 -6.17 4.85
C ARG A 81 -7.31 -4.74 5.22
N LEU A 82 -6.81 -3.79 4.45
CA LEU A 82 -7.14 -2.38 4.54
C LEU A 82 -8.21 -2.07 3.50
N LEU A 83 -9.10 -1.14 3.80
CA LEU A 83 -10.15 -0.70 2.90
C LEU A 83 -9.91 0.78 2.63
N LEU A 84 -9.63 1.13 1.38
CA LEU A 84 -9.52 2.52 0.95
C LEU A 84 -10.91 3.02 0.63
N THR A 85 -11.45 3.89 1.48
CA THR A 85 -12.78 4.49 1.27
C THR A 85 -12.68 6.00 1.11
N ALA A 86 -13.64 6.60 0.41
CA ALA A 86 -13.73 8.07 0.30
C ALA A 86 -13.94 8.79 1.64
N LEU A 87 -14.21 8.04 2.72
CA LEU A 87 -14.33 8.56 4.07
C LEU A 87 -12.98 8.67 4.79
N ASP A 88 -11.92 8.05 4.28
CA ASP A 88 -10.57 8.09 4.86
C ASP A 88 -9.80 9.38 4.53
N SER A 89 -10.50 10.44 4.08
CA SER A 89 -9.95 11.79 3.98
C SER A 89 -9.64 12.32 5.39
N THR A 90 -8.50 11.94 5.94
CA THR A 90 -7.88 12.74 7.00
C THR A 90 -7.28 13.97 6.33
N ASP A 91 -8.13 14.97 6.09
CA ASP A 91 -7.73 16.34 5.82
C ASP A 91 -7.00 16.86 7.06
N VAL A 92 -5.70 16.56 7.19
CA VAL A 92 -4.84 17.21 8.19
C VAL A 92 -4.40 18.54 7.59
N ARG A 93 -5.31 19.52 7.57
CA ARG A 93 -4.93 20.91 7.37
C ARG A 93 -4.05 21.34 8.53
N ARG A 94 -2.78 21.65 8.24
CA ARG A 94 -1.99 22.57 9.06
C ARG A 94 -2.01 23.95 8.41
#